data_AF-A0A0P1F282-F1
#
_entry.id   AF-A0A0P1F282-F1
#
_cell.length_a   1.000
_cell.length_b   1.000
_cell.length_c   1.000
_cell.angle_alpha   90.00
_cell.angle_beta   90.00
_cell.angle_gamma   90.00
#
_symmetry.space_group_name_H-M   'P 1'
#
loop_
_entity.id
_entity.type
_entity.pdbx_description
1 polymer ?
#
loop_
_entity_poly.entity_id
_entity_poly.type
_entity_poly.pdbx_seq_one_letter_code
_entity_poly.pdbx_strand_id
1 'polypeptide(L)'
;MTTALLTHADCLDHVTPQGHPERVARLEHILHALEGLELTRVTAPLAADDDLLRVHPESHIREIRNNRPSDGFKQIDGDTFMSPGSVDAAYRAAGAVVRAVDMVLGGEASNAFCAIRPPGHHAETETAMGFCLFGNAALAAKHALDHHGLKRVAVVDFDVHHGNGTQDLLWDERRALVITSQQMPLWPGSGRPDETGAYETVLNIPLAPGTGGAEMQTAYETQAFPRLRAFKPELIIISAGFDAHQDDPLANLNWSTGDFAWVTAELCKIADELCEGRIVSTLEGGYDLNALAEATRAHVEELMKAAR
;
A
#
# COMPACT_ATOMS: atom_id res chain seq x y z
N MET A 1 2.86 5.77 22.37
CA MET A 1 2.32 4.41 22.09
C MET A 1 3.30 3.75 21.09
N THR A 2 3.22 2.46 20.77
CA THR A 2 4.21 1.82 19.87
C THR A 2 3.66 1.67 18.44
N THR A 3 4.56 1.53 17.47
CA THR A 3 4.23 1.16 16.08
C THR A 3 3.89 -0.33 16.01
N ALA A 4 2.76 -0.68 15.39
CA ALA A 4 2.39 -2.06 15.13
C ALA A 4 3.00 -2.60 13.82
N LEU A 5 3.42 -3.85 13.82
CA LEU A 5 3.85 -4.59 12.63
C LEU A 5 2.92 -5.78 12.42
N LEU A 6 2.19 -5.78 11.31
CA LEU A 6 1.25 -6.85 10.96
C LEU A 6 1.81 -7.69 9.81
N THR A 7 1.85 -9.01 10.01
CA THR A 7 2.28 -9.98 9.00
C THR A 7 1.72 -11.37 9.32
N HIS A 8 1.87 -12.33 8.40
CA HIS A 8 1.46 -13.72 8.61
C HIS A 8 2.33 -14.69 7.80
N ALA A 9 2.49 -15.92 8.30
CA ALA A 9 3.22 -16.99 7.61
C ALA A 9 2.61 -17.32 6.24
N ASP A 10 1.28 -17.43 6.13
CA ASP A 10 0.56 -17.64 4.85
C ASP A 10 0.94 -16.63 3.75
N CYS A 11 1.39 -15.41 4.08
CA CYS A 11 1.89 -14.45 3.08
C CYS A 11 3.14 -14.96 2.34
N LEU A 12 3.88 -15.93 2.92
CA LEU A 12 5.01 -16.63 2.29
C LEU A 12 4.54 -17.76 1.37
N ASP A 13 3.29 -18.22 1.50
CA ASP A 13 2.70 -19.28 0.68
C ASP A 13 2.07 -18.74 -0.63
N HIS A 14 2.03 -17.41 -0.80
CA HIS A 14 1.86 -16.78 -2.11
C HIS A 14 3.17 -16.88 -2.92
N VAL A 15 3.34 -18.05 -3.53
CA VAL A 15 4.45 -18.38 -4.42
C VAL A 15 4.10 -18.00 -5.85
N THR A 16 5.06 -17.40 -6.55
CA THR A 16 4.98 -17.03 -7.97
C THR A 16 5.97 -17.86 -8.80
N PRO A 17 5.84 -17.91 -10.14
CA PRO A 17 6.76 -18.64 -11.00
C PRO A 17 8.22 -18.21 -10.83
N GLN A 18 9.15 -19.11 -11.14
CA GLN A 18 10.59 -18.79 -11.08
C GLN A 18 10.92 -17.58 -11.98
N GLY A 19 11.65 -16.61 -11.42
CA GLY A 19 12.04 -15.39 -12.13
C GLY A 19 11.03 -14.24 -12.00
N HIS A 20 9.86 -14.49 -11.41
CA HIS A 20 8.90 -13.44 -11.10
C HIS A 20 9.48 -12.45 -10.06
N PRO A 21 9.33 -11.12 -10.25
CA PRO A 21 9.90 -10.13 -9.34
C PRO A 21 9.15 -10.08 -7.99
N GLU A 22 7.83 -10.22 -8.00
CA GLU A 22 7.00 -10.38 -6.80
C GLU A 22 7.21 -11.79 -6.22
N ARG A 23 8.28 -11.98 -5.44
CA ARG A 23 8.75 -13.28 -4.92
C ARG A 23 8.75 -13.32 -3.39
N VAL A 24 8.64 -14.53 -2.82
CA VAL A 24 8.63 -14.80 -1.36
C VAL A 24 9.80 -14.11 -0.63
N ALA A 25 10.98 -14.13 -1.24
CA ALA A 25 12.19 -13.53 -0.68
C ALA A 25 12.05 -12.04 -0.32
N ARG A 26 11.12 -11.30 -0.96
CA ARG A 26 10.81 -9.91 -0.62
C ARG A 26 10.39 -9.78 0.85
N LEU A 27 9.41 -10.58 1.27
CA LEU A 27 8.91 -10.53 2.64
C LEU A 27 9.92 -11.10 3.62
N GLU A 28 10.66 -12.14 3.26
CA GLU A 28 11.74 -12.67 4.11
C GLU A 28 12.80 -11.61 4.41
N HIS A 29 13.27 -10.88 3.39
CA HIS A 29 14.25 -9.82 3.54
C HIS A 29 13.72 -8.64 4.37
N ILE A 30 12.47 -8.23 4.15
CA ILE A 30 11.82 -7.19 4.96
C ILE A 30 11.75 -7.63 6.43
N LEU A 31 11.22 -8.82 6.70
CA LEU A 31 11.03 -9.29 8.08
C LEU A 31 12.38 -9.41 8.81
N HIS A 32 13.42 -9.86 8.11
CA HIS A 32 14.78 -9.90 8.63
C HIS A 32 15.32 -8.50 8.92
N ALA A 33 15.16 -7.54 8.01
CA ALA A 33 15.61 -6.17 8.20
C ALA A 33 14.89 -5.44 9.35
N LEU A 34 13.67 -5.86 9.69
CA LEU A 34 12.90 -5.34 10.82
C LEU A 34 13.19 -6.07 12.14
N GLU A 35 14.05 -7.09 12.16
CA GLU A 35 14.51 -7.72 13.41
C GLU A 35 15.23 -6.70 14.32
N GLY A 36 15.07 -6.87 15.63
CA GLY A 36 15.66 -5.98 16.63
C GLY A 36 14.94 -4.63 16.84
N LEU A 37 13.99 -4.26 15.99
CA LEU A 37 13.13 -3.09 16.21
C LEU A 37 12.04 -3.39 17.25
N GLU A 38 11.82 -2.45 18.18
CA GLU A 38 10.79 -2.51 19.23
C GLU A 38 9.38 -2.22 18.68
N LEU A 39 8.83 -3.19 17.96
CA LEU A 39 7.51 -3.13 17.32
C LEU A 39 6.49 -4.01 18.04
N THR A 40 5.22 -3.59 18.10
CA THR A 40 4.12 -4.48 18.50
C THR A 40 3.80 -5.41 17.35
N ARG A 41 4.34 -6.64 17.40
CA ARG A 41 4.14 -7.64 16.33
C ARG A 41 2.79 -8.33 16.48
N VAL A 42 1.97 -8.29 15.43
CA VAL A 42 0.62 -8.86 15.42
C VAL A 42 0.48 -9.81 14.23
N THR A 43 -0.04 -11.00 14.49
CA THR A 43 -0.41 -11.97 13.46
C THR A 43 -1.64 -11.46 12.72
N ALA A 44 -1.53 -11.24 11.41
CA ALA A 44 -2.64 -10.74 10.61
C ALA A 44 -3.81 -11.75 10.62
N PRO A 45 -5.05 -11.33 10.93
CA PRO A 45 -6.20 -12.20 10.82
C PRO A 45 -6.55 -12.46 9.34
N LEU A 46 -7.44 -13.41 9.08
CA LEU A 46 -8.12 -13.47 7.79
C LEU A 46 -9.17 -12.36 7.75
N ALA A 47 -9.28 -11.64 6.64
CA ALA A 47 -10.41 -10.75 6.39
C ALA A 47 -11.75 -11.53 6.39
N ALA A 48 -12.83 -10.89 6.83
CA ALA A 48 -14.17 -11.41 6.56
C ALA A 48 -14.56 -11.07 5.11
N ASP A 49 -15.48 -11.83 4.52
CA ASP A 49 -16.02 -11.49 3.20
C ASP A 49 -16.73 -10.14 3.23
N ASP A 50 -17.41 -9.80 4.33
CA ASP A 50 -18.05 -8.50 4.53
C ASP A 50 -17.04 -7.33 4.50
N ASP A 51 -15.77 -7.56 4.85
CA ASP A 51 -14.73 -6.55 4.71
C ASP A 51 -14.38 -6.34 3.25
N LEU A 52 -14.12 -7.43 2.51
CA LEU A 52 -13.79 -7.38 1.08
C LEU A 52 -14.95 -6.80 0.25
N LEU A 53 -16.20 -7.05 0.65
CA LEU A 53 -17.40 -6.51 0.00
C LEU A 53 -17.52 -4.98 0.08
N ARG A 54 -16.67 -4.31 0.88
CA ARG A 54 -16.60 -2.85 0.94
C ARG A 54 -15.94 -2.23 -0.29
N VAL A 55 -15.12 -3.02 -1.01
CA VAL A 55 -14.32 -2.56 -2.16
C VAL A 55 -14.56 -3.41 -3.40
N HIS A 56 -14.80 -4.72 -3.26
CA HIS A 56 -15.02 -5.61 -4.38
C HIS A 56 -16.43 -6.20 -4.37
N PRO A 57 -17.06 -6.42 -5.52
CA PRO A 57 -18.31 -7.16 -5.59
C PRO A 57 -18.08 -8.64 -5.28
N GLU A 58 -19.15 -9.33 -4.91
CA GLU A 58 -19.11 -10.76 -4.60
C GLU A 58 -18.58 -11.60 -5.79
N SER A 59 -18.84 -11.16 -7.02
CA SER A 59 -18.30 -11.76 -8.26
C SER A 59 -16.78 -11.88 -8.24
N HIS A 60 -16.08 -10.78 -7.95
CA HIS A 60 -14.62 -10.71 -7.89
C HIS A 60 -14.06 -11.63 -6.79
N ILE A 61 -14.62 -11.56 -5.58
CA ILE A 61 -14.19 -12.39 -4.44
C ILE A 61 -14.33 -13.88 -4.76
N ARG A 62 -15.47 -14.27 -5.37
CA ARG A 62 -15.71 -15.65 -5.80
C ARG A 62 -14.76 -16.06 -6.92
N GLU A 63 -14.48 -15.18 -7.87
CA GLU A 63 -13.55 -15.44 -8.96
C GLU A 63 -12.14 -15.74 -8.43
N ILE A 64 -11.61 -14.89 -7.54
CA ILE A 64 -10.30 -15.14 -6.90
C ILE A 64 -10.29 -16.49 -6.17
N ARG A 65 -11.32 -16.80 -5.39
CA ARG A 65 -11.43 -18.10 -4.71
C ARG A 65 -11.46 -19.28 -5.68
N ASN A 66 -12.22 -19.17 -6.76
CA ASN A 66 -12.39 -20.22 -7.76
C ASN A 66 -11.13 -20.41 -8.63
N ASN A 67 -10.30 -19.37 -8.77
CA ASN A 67 -9.03 -19.44 -9.49
C ASN A 67 -7.90 -20.06 -8.66
N ARG A 68 -8.13 -20.43 -7.39
CA ARG A 68 -7.15 -21.18 -6.58
C ARG A 68 -6.75 -22.48 -7.27
N PRO A 69 -5.49 -22.64 -7.71
CA PRO A 69 -5.04 -23.91 -8.24
C PRO A 69 -4.85 -24.93 -7.10
N SER A 70 -5.10 -26.21 -7.38
CA SER A 70 -4.77 -27.30 -6.45
C SER A 70 -3.27 -27.61 -6.38
N ASP A 71 -2.55 -27.34 -7.47
CA ASP A 71 -1.10 -27.48 -7.61
C ASP A 71 -0.60 -26.54 -8.73
N GLY A 72 0.68 -26.18 -8.71
CA GLY A 72 1.29 -25.30 -9.70
C GLY A 72 0.77 -23.86 -9.66
N PHE A 73 0.72 -23.20 -10.82
CA PHE A 73 0.34 -21.80 -10.94
C PHE A 73 -0.87 -21.61 -11.88
N LYS A 74 -1.76 -20.71 -11.49
CA LYS A 74 -2.82 -20.16 -12.33
C LYS A 74 -2.44 -18.73 -12.70
N GLN A 75 -2.29 -18.45 -13.98
CA GLN A 75 -2.13 -17.09 -14.49
C GLN A 75 -3.50 -16.39 -14.54
N ILE A 76 -3.57 -15.20 -13.95
CA ILE A 76 -4.79 -14.37 -13.86
C ILE A 76 -4.80 -13.35 -15.00
N ASP A 77 -3.70 -12.63 -15.19
CA ASP A 77 -3.49 -11.70 -16.29
C ASP A 77 -2.06 -11.81 -16.88
N GLY A 78 -1.54 -10.75 -17.49
CA GLY A 78 -0.21 -10.77 -18.11
C GLY A 78 0.93 -11.11 -17.14
N ASP A 79 0.81 -10.75 -15.87
CA ASP A 79 1.89 -10.82 -14.89
C ASP A 79 1.43 -11.22 -13.47
N THR A 80 0.15 -11.45 -13.24
CA THR A 80 -0.42 -11.86 -11.95
C THR A 80 -0.64 -13.37 -11.92
N PHE A 81 -0.07 -14.03 -10.91
CA PHE A 81 -0.15 -15.48 -10.75
C PHE A 81 -0.67 -15.86 -9.38
N MET A 82 -1.41 -16.97 -9.32
CA MET A 82 -1.85 -17.60 -8.09
C MET A 82 -1.25 -19.00 -7.98
N SER A 83 -0.83 -19.35 -6.78
CA SER A 83 -0.46 -20.68 -6.29
C SER A 83 -1.46 -21.15 -5.22
N PRO A 84 -1.40 -22.40 -4.72
CA PRO A 84 -2.39 -22.93 -3.78
C PRO A 84 -2.59 -22.06 -2.51
N GLY A 85 -1.51 -21.46 -1.99
CA GLY A 85 -1.53 -20.58 -0.81
C GLY A 85 -2.04 -19.16 -1.06
N SER A 86 -2.24 -18.75 -2.32
CA SER A 86 -2.46 -17.34 -2.68
C SER A 86 -3.77 -16.75 -2.14
N VAL A 87 -4.84 -17.55 -2.07
CA VAL A 87 -6.10 -17.05 -1.52
C VAL A 87 -5.98 -16.78 -0.02
N ASP A 88 -5.37 -17.69 0.76
CA ASP A 88 -5.20 -17.45 2.20
C ASP A 88 -4.27 -16.26 2.44
N ALA A 89 -3.17 -16.16 1.68
CA ALA A 89 -2.27 -15.00 1.71
C ALA A 89 -3.00 -13.67 1.43
N ALA A 90 -3.84 -13.63 0.38
CA ALA A 90 -4.61 -12.43 0.04
C ALA A 90 -5.63 -12.06 1.14
N TYR A 91 -6.27 -13.05 1.76
CA TYR A 91 -7.15 -12.82 2.91
C TYR A 91 -6.39 -12.35 4.15
N ARG A 92 -5.15 -12.80 4.37
CA ARG A 92 -4.27 -12.27 5.42
C ARG A 92 -3.82 -10.84 5.14
N ALA A 93 -3.49 -10.54 3.88
CA ALA A 93 -3.13 -9.19 3.44
C ALA A 93 -4.27 -8.19 3.73
N ALA A 94 -5.48 -8.52 3.25
CA ALA A 94 -6.68 -7.75 3.53
C ALA A 94 -7.01 -7.66 5.04
N GLY A 95 -6.87 -8.77 5.78
CA GLY A 95 -7.13 -8.78 7.22
C GLY A 95 -6.10 -7.98 8.03
N ALA A 96 -4.86 -7.88 7.57
CA ALA A 96 -3.83 -7.06 8.19
C ALA A 96 -4.23 -5.59 8.17
N VAL A 97 -4.63 -5.05 7.02
CA VAL A 97 -4.98 -3.63 6.92
C VAL A 97 -6.24 -3.28 7.70
N VAL A 98 -7.24 -4.18 7.74
CA VAL A 98 -8.43 -4.05 8.60
C VAL A 98 -8.02 -3.97 10.07
N ARG A 99 -7.22 -4.94 10.54
CA ARG A 99 -6.76 -4.97 11.94
C ARG A 99 -5.86 -3.79 12.29
N ALA A 100 -5.03 -3.33 11.36
CA ALA A 100 -4.17 -2.17 11.56
C ALA A 100 -4.99 -0.91 11.80
N VAL A 101 -6.04 -0.69 11.00
CA VAL A 101 -6.99 0.41 11.19
C VAL A 101 -7.68 0.30 12.55
N ASP A 102 -8.16 -0.88 12.94
CA ASP A 102 -8.78 -1.09 14.27
C ASP A 102 -7.83 -0.75 15.41
N MET A 103 -6.56 -1.17 15.32
CA MET A 103 -5.56 -0.90 16.34
C MET A 103 -5.24 0.59 16.46
N VAL A 104 -5.10 1.30 15.34
CA VAL A 104 -4.75 2.73 15.33
C VAL A 104 -5.94 3.56 15.82
N LEU A 105 -7.15 3.28 15.34
CA LEU A 105 -8.35 4.02 15.76
C LEU A 105 -8.83 3.65 17.17
N GLY A 106 -8.55 2.42 17.61
CA GLY A 106 -8.81 1.95 18.98
C GLY A 106 -7.78 2.39 20.02
N GLY A 107 -6.69 3.05 19.61
CA GLY A 107 -5.61 3.49 20.51
C GLY A 107 -4.74 2.34 21.04
N GLU A 108 -4.73 1.19 20.37
CA GLU A 108 -3.83 0.07 20.67
C GLU A 108 -2.42 0.29 20.11
N ALA A 109 -2.29 1.11 19.06
CA ALA A 109 -1.03 1.53 18.44
C ALA A 109 -1.10 2.99 17.97
N SER A 110 0.03 3.70 17.94
CA SER A 110 0.06 5.07 17.39
C SER A 110 -0.14 5.06 15.87
N ASN A 111 0.54 4.11 15.21
CA ASN A 111 0.53 3.88 13.78
C ASN A 111 0.88 2.40 13.52
N ALA A 112 0.71 1.94 12.28
CA ALA A 112 0.94 0.55 11.90
C ALA A 112 1.59 0.41 10.54
N PHE A 113 2.39 -0.65 10.35
CA PHE A 113 2.90 -1.12 9.07
C PHE A 113 2.47 -2.57 8.82
N CYS A 114 1.87 -2.83 7.66
CA CYS A 114 1.47 -4.17 7.22
C CYS A 114 2.52 -4.71 6.25
N ALA A 115 3.41 -5.57 6.75
CA ALA A 115 4.37 -6.31 5.93
C ALA A 115 3.68 -7.56 5.36
N ILE A 116 2.99 -7.38 4.23
CA ILE A 116 2.07 -8.37 3.64
C ILE A 116 2.39 -8.66 2.18
N ARG A 117 1.98 -9.84 1.71
CA ARG A 117 2.02 -10.25 0.29
C ARG A 117 0.82 -11.17 0.03
N PRO A 118 0.11 -11.05 -1.10
CA PRO A 118 0.34 -10.14 -2.25
C PRO A 118 0.06 -8.64 -1.97
N PRO A 119 0.56 -7.72 -2.83
CA PRO A 119 0.21 -6.29 -2.80
C PRO A 119 -1.24 -6.05 -3.22
N GLY A 120 -1.68 -4.78 -3.25
CA GLY A 120 -3.09 -4.44 -3.49
C GLY A 120 -3.39 -3.24 -4.38
N HIS A 121 -2.51 -2.26 -4.54
CA HIS A 121 -2.89 -0.96 -5.14
C HIS A 121 -3.28 -0.99 -6.64
N HIS A 122 -3.05 -2.09 -7.36
CA HIS A 122 -3.50 -2.30 -8.74
C HIS A 122 -4.82 -3.07 -8.89
N ALA A 123 -5.33 -3.69 -7.82
CA ALA A 123 -6.59 -4.43 -7.89
C ALA A 123 -7.77 -3.45 -7.99
N GLU A 124 -8.39 -3.39 -9.16
CA GLU A 124 -9.60 -2.59 -9.43
C GLU A 124 -10.86 -3.28 -8.88
N THR A 125 -12.02 -2.66 -9.06
CA THR A 125 -13.31 -3.18 -8.58
C THR A 125 -13.54 -4.64 -8.96
N GLU A 126 -13.34 -5.00 -10.24
CA GLU A 126 -13.53 -6.38 -10.75
C GLU A 126 -12.31 -6.94 -11.49
N THR A 127 -11.14 -6.30 -11.37
CA THR A 127 -9.92 -6.68 -12.10
C THR A 127 -8.77 -6.92 -11.12
N ALA A 128 -8.28 -8.16 -11.04
CA ALA A 128 -6.98 -8.46 -10.42
C ALA A 128 -5.88 -8.34 -11.48
N MET A 129 -4.86 -7.53 -11.20
CA MET A 129 -3.76 -7.20 -12.12
C MET A 129 -2.54 -6.67 -11.37
N GLY A 130 -1.37 -6.62 -12.02
CA GLY A 130 -0.15 -6.07 -11.41
C GLY A 130 0.20 -6.71 -10.09
N PHE A 131 0.11 -8.04 -10.01
CA PHE A 131 0.33 -8.86 -8.82
C PHE A 131 -0.74 -8.73 -7.73
N CYS A 132 -1.69 -7.81 -7.87
CA CYS A 132 -2.67 -7.47 -6.85
C CYS A 132 -3.96 -8.28 -7.00
N LEU A 133 -4.42 -8.90 -5.91
CA LEU A 133 -5.66 -9.68 -5.90
C LEU A 133 -6.84 -8.93 -5.26
N PHE A 134 -6.57 -8.14 -4.21
CA PHE A 134 -7.54 -7.28 -3.52
C PHE A 134 -6.93 -5.92 -3.20
N GLY A 135 -7.74 -4.86 -3.24
CA GLY A 135 -7.32 -3.49 -2.99
C GLY A 135 -7.09 -3.18 -1.51
N ASN A 136 -5.91 -3.53 -0.98
CA ASN A 136 -5.59 -3.42 0.45
C ASN A 136 -5.70 -1.98 1.00
N ALA A 137 -5.07 -1.00 0.36
CA ALA A 137 -5.13 0.39 0.83
C ALA A 137 -6.55 0.99 0.75
N ALA A 138 -7.26 0.71 -0.34
CA ALA A 138 -8.67 1.10 -0.48
C ALA A 138 -9.56 0.42 0.56
N LEU A 139 -9.34 -0.86 0.87
CA LEU A 139 -10.04 -1.58 1.92
C LEU A 139 -9.80 -0.94 3.30
N ALA A 140 -8.56 -0.58 3.61
CA ALA A 140 -8.22 0.14 4.84
C ALA A 140 -9.03 1.44 4.96
N ALA A 141 -9.06 2.22 3.87
CA ALA A 141 -9.82 3.47 3.82
C ALA A 141 -11.33 3.24 4.00
N LYS A 142 -11.92 2.30 3.27
CA LYS A 142 -13.35 1.98 3.38
C LYS A 142 -13.72 1.42 4.74
N HIS A 143 -12.87 0.60 5.36
CA HIS A 143 -13.08 0.11 6.72
C HIS A 143 -13.10 1.27 7.73
N ALA A 144 -12.12 2.18 7.66
CA ALA A 144 -12.07 3.36 8.51
C ALA A 144 -13.31 4.27 8.33
N LEU A 145 -13.77 4.46 7.10
CA LEU A 145 -14.95 5.27 6.77
C LEU A 145 -16.27 4.63 7.23
N ASP A 146 -16.46 3.35 6.92
CA ASP A 146 -17.77 2.69 7.00
C ASP A 146 -17.96 1.92 8.31
N HIS A 147 -16.90 1.42 8.95
CA HIS A 147 -16.96 0.78 10.26
C HIS A 147 -16.69 1.76 11.41
N HIS A 148 -15.58 2.52 11.33
CA HIS A 148 -15.20 3.48 12.38
C HIS A 148 -15.85 4.86 12.21
N GLY A 149 -16.53 5.10 11.09
CA GLY A 149 -17.36 6.28 10.88
C GLY A 149 -16.58 7.57 10.61
N LEU A 150 -15.30 7.47 10.24
CA LEU A 150 -14.50 8.62 9.82
C LEU A 150 -15.18 9.32 8.63
N LYS A 151 -14.97 10.62 8.52
CA LYS A 151 -15.54 11.48 7.48
C LYS A 151 -14.55 11.76 6.36
N ARG A 152 -13.24 11.69 6.64
CA ARG A 152 -12.18 11.96 5.67
C ARG A 152 -11.00 11.03 5.89
N VAL A 153 -10.63 10.24 4.89
CA VAL A 153 -9.43 9.39 4.91
C VAL A 153 -8.61 9.70 3.67
N ALA A 154 -7.29 9.82 3.81
CA ALA A 154 -6.40 10.01 2.66
C ALA A 154 -5.59 8.74 2.42
N VAL A 155 -5.42 8.34 1.15
CA VAL A 155 -4.44 7.35 0.71
C VAL A 155 -3.33 8.11 -0.02
N VAL A 156 -2.09 7.93 0.42
CA VAL A 156 -0.89 8.45 -0.24
C VAL A 156 -0.10 7.27 -0.77
N ASP A 157 0.04 7.19 -2.08
CA ASP A 157 0.71 6.12 -2.80
C ASP A 157 2.01 6.63 -3.42
N PHE A 158 3.12 6.12 -2.91
CA PHE A 158 4.46 6.42 -3.44
C PHE A 158 5.13 5.21 -4.10
N ASP A 159 4.38 4.13 -4.33
CA ASP A 159 4.81 3.10 -5.28
C ASP A 159 5.05 3.76 -6.64
N VAL A 160 6.06 3.27 -7.36
CA VAL A 160 6.46 3.87 -8.63
C VAL A 160 5.40 3.67 -9.72
N HIS A 161 4.57 2.64 -9.60
CA HIS A 161 3.48 2.37 -10.52
C HIS A 161 2.23 3.13 -10.08
N HIS A 162 1.41 3.53 -11.05
CA HIS A 162 0.15 4.18 -10.75
C HIS A 162 -0.76 3.24 -9.95
N GLY A 163 -1.20 3.65 -8.76
CA GLY A 163 -2.20 2.94 -7.94
C GLY A 163 -3.61 2.96 -8.54
N ASN A 164 -3.77 2.46 -9.78
CA ASN A 164 -5.01 2.47 -10.55
C ASN A 164 -6.16 1.76 -9.84
N GLY A 165 -5.88 0.68 -9.10
CA GLY A 165 -6.88 -0.04 -8.33
C GLY A 165 -7.42 0.82 -7.18
N THR A 166 -6.52 1.47 -6.43
CA THR A 166 -6.92 2.42 -5.38
C THR A 166 -7.73 3.59 -5.95
N GLN A 167 -7.30 4.13 -7.10
CA GLN A 167 -8.03 5.20 -7.80
C GLN A 167 -9.43 4.75 -8.23
N ASP A 168 -9.57 3.56 -8.83
CA ASP A 168 -10.85 2.99 -9.27
C ASP A 168 -11.81 2.75 -8.09
N LEU A 169 -11.34 2.02 -7.07
CA LEU A 169 -12.11 1.64 -5.90
C LEU A 169 -12.61 2.83 -5.06
N LEU A 170 -11.93 3.97 -5.14
CA LEU A 170 -12.27 5.20 -4.41
C LEU A 170 -12.76 6.33 -5.32
N TRP A 171 -12.97 6.07 -6.61
CA TRP A 171 -13.30 7.09 -7.63
C TRP A 171 -14.55 7.91 -7.30
N ASP A 172 -15.60 7.25 -6.79
CA ASP A 172 -16.89 7.83 -6.39
C ASP A 172 -17.04 7.94 -4.85
N GLU A 173 -15.94 8.01 -4.11
CA GLU A 173 -15.95 8.17 -2.65
C GLU A 173 -15.50 9.57 -2.23
N ARG A 174 -16.44 10.50 -2.09
CA ARG A 174 -16.14 11.90 -1.71
C ARG A 174 -15.42 12.06 -0.36
N ARG A 175 -15.45 11.04 0.49
CA ARG A 175 -14.80 11.01 1.81
C ARG A 175 -13.36 10.50 1.75
N ALA A 176 -12.91 10.00 0.60
CA ALA A 176 -11.55 9.52 0.41
C ALA A 176 -10.79 10.47 -0.52
N LEU A 177 -9.53 10.78 -0.17
CA LEU A 177 -8.59 11.48 -1.05
C LEU A 177 -7.52 10.48 -1.48
N VAL A 178 -7.28 10.34 -2.78
CA VAL A 178 -6.19 9.53 -3.34
C VAL A 178 -5.12 10.47 -3.89
N ILE A 179 -3.89 10.33 -3.41
CA ILE A 179 -2.71 10.99 -3.97
C ILE A 179 -1.75 9.88 -4.39
N THR A 180 -1.30 9.89 -5.64
CA THR A 180 -0.32 8.91 -6.15
C THR A 180 0.78 9.64 -6.90
N SER A 181 2.04 9.21 -6.70
CA SER A 181 3.23 9.78 -7.34
C SER A 181 4.01 8.71 -8.12
N GLN A 182 3.58 8.49 -9.34
CA GLN A 182 4.01 7.40 -10.21
C GLN A 182 4.98 7.87 -11.29
N GLN A 183 5.82 6.97 -11.79
CA GLN A 183 6.53 7.22 -13.05
C GLN A 183 5.54 7.24 -14.21
N MET A 184 5.67 8.22 -15.11
CA MET A 184 4.92 8.28 -16.35
C MET A 184 5.82 8.76 -17.51
N PRO A 185 5.90 8.03 -18.63
CA PRO A 185 5.21 6.76 -18.92
C PRO A 185 5.83 5.55 -18.19
N LEU A 186 4.97 4.66 -17.70
CA LEU A 186 5.30 3.31 -17.19
C LEU A 186 4.00 2.46 -17.26
N TRP A 187 4.11 1.12 -17.10
CA TRP A 187 2.94 0.29 -16.78
C TRP A 187 2.26 0.84 -15.49
N PRO A 188 0.92 0.85 -15.37
CA PRO A 188 -0.09 0.30 -16.28
C PRO A 188 -0.51 1.22 -17.44
N GLY A 189 0.12 2.39 -17.60
CA GLY A 189 -0.22 3.35 -18.67
C GLY A 189 -1.40 4.27 -18.35
N SER A 190 -1.78 4.39 -17.08
CA SER A 190 -2.81 5.30 -16.55
C SER A 190 -2.22 6.29 -15.53
N GLY A 191 -3.07 7.08 -14.86
CA GLY A 191 -2.63 8.04 -13.85
C GLY A 191 -2.36 9.42 -14.44
N ARG A 192 -3.21 9.87 -15.37
CA ARG A 192 -3.03 11.18 -16.00
C ARG A 192 -3.42 12.29 -15.01
N PRO A 193 -2.78 13.47 -15.05
CA PRO A 193 -3.10 14.59 -14.13
C PRO A 193 -4.55 15.09 -14.17
N ASP A 194 -5.26 14.87 -15.27
CA ASP A 194 -6.66 15.28 -15.44
C ASP A 194 -7.68 14.23 -14.97
N GLU A 195 -7.23 13.07 -14.51
CA GLU A 195 -8.06 12.09 -13.81
C GLU A 195 -8.23 12.52 -12.34
N THR A 196 -9.26 13.32 -12.06
CA THR A 196 -9.43 13.97 -10.74
C THR A 196 -10.48 13.28 -9.85
N GLY A 197 -11.04 12.15 -10.27
CA GLY A 197 -12.13 11.46 -9.56
C GLY A 197 -13.48 12.18 -9.69
N ALA A 198 -14.56 11.53 -9.26
CA ALA A 198 -15.92 12.08 -9.41
C ALA A 198 -16.17 13.35 -8.57
N TYR A 199 -15.37 13.57 -7.52
CA TYR A 199 -15.51 14.69 -6.58
C TYR A 199 -14.25 15.56 -6.46
N GLU A 200 -13.36 15.53 -7.45
CA GLU A 200 -12.04 16.18 -7.36
C GLU A 200 -11.27 15.69 -6.12
N THR A 201 -11.25 14.38 -5.88
CA THR A 201 -10.58 13.74 -4.76
C THR A 201 -9.45 12.80 -5.17
N VAL A 202 -9.05 12.83 -6.45
CA VAL A 202 -7.84 12.18 -6.94
C VAL A 202 -6.82 13.24 -7.35
N LEU A 203 -5.57 13.01 -7.00
CA LEU A 203 -4.42 13.81 -7.39
C LEU A 203 -3.31 12.88 -7.89
N ASN A 204 -3.17 12.80 -9.21
CA ASN A 204 -2.09 12.09 -9.88
C ASN A 204 -0.90 13.03 -10.08
N ILE A 205 0.28 12.60 -9.61
CA ILE A 205 1.53 13.35 -9.69
C ILE A 205 2.52 12.54 -10.55
N PRO A 206 2.41 12.59 -11.88
CA PRO A 206 3.33 11.87 -12.76
C PRO A 206 4.74 12.45 -12.66
N LEU A 207 5.71 11.56 -12.47
CA LEU A 207 7.14 11.83 -12.41
C LEU A 207 7.80 11.29 -13.68
N ALA A 208 8.73 12.06 -14.24
CA ALA A 208 9.45 11.62 -15.42
C ALA A 208 10.49 10.54 -15.06
N PRO A 209 10.81 9.61 -15.96
CA PRO A 209 11.97 8.74 -15.80
C PRO A 209 13.22 9.54 -15.46
N GLY A 210 13.99 9.06 -14.50
CA GLY A 210 15.21 9.69 -13.99
C GLY A 210 14.98 10.68 -12.85
N THR A 211 13.73 11.01 -12.48
CA THR A 211 13.41 11.85 -11.33
C THR A 211 14.04 11.28 -10.06
N GLY A 212 14.82 12.12 -9.35
CA GLY A 212 15.43 11.78 -8.08
C GLY A 212 14.71 12.43 -6.90
N GLY A 213 15.34 12.36 -5.73
CA GLY A 213 14.81 12.89 -4.48
C GLY A 213 14.41 14.36 -4.53
N ALA A 214 15.21 15.23 -5.14
CA ALA A 214 14.95 16.68 -5.13
C ALA A 214 13.66 17.07 -5.90
N GLU A 215 13.45 16.47 -7.08
CA GLU A 215 12.25 16.70 -7.87
C GLU A 215 11.02 16.07 -7.21
N MET A 216 11.16 14.88 -6.61
CA MET A 216 10.11 14.26 -5.80
C MET A 216 9.71 15.17 -4.63
N GLN A 217 10.68 15.62 -3.83
CA GLN A 217 10.43 16.48 -2.67
C GLN A 217 9.67 17.74 -3.08
N THR A 218 10.11 18.37 -4.17
CA THR A 218 9.43 19.54 -4.75
C THR A 218 7.98 19.22 -5.12
N ALA A 219 7.71 18.08 -5.76
CA ALA A 219 6.36 17.66 -6.13
C ALA A 219 5.47 17.44 -4.90
N TYR A 220 6.00 16.78 -3.86
CA TYR A 220 5.28 16.56 -2.60
C TYR A 220 5.00 17.86 -1.85
N GLU A 221 6.00 18.73 -1.70
CA GLU A 221 5.87 20.02 -1.01
C GLU A 221 4.89 20.97 -1.70
N THR A 222 4.85 20.95 -3.03
CA THR A 222 4.02 21.89 -3.80
C THR A 222 2.63 21.37 -4.14
N GLN A 223 2.42 20.04 -4.14
CA GLN A 223 1.16 19.42 -4.57
C GLN A 223 0.54 18.53 -3.49
N ALA A 224 1.24 17.47 -3.07
CA ALA A 224 0.68 16.45 -2.17
C ALA A 224 0.38 17.01 -0.77
N PHE A 225 1.36 17.64 -0.11
CA PHE A 225 1.21 18.12 1.27
C PHE A 225 0.19 19.26 1.40
N PRO A 226 0.14 20.26 0.50
CA PRO A 226 -0.94 21.25 0.51
C PRO A 226 -2.31 20.61 0.32
N ARG A 227 -2.44 19.59 -0.55
CA ARG A 227 -3.71 18.89 -0.78
C ARG A 227 -4.17 18.12 0.45
N LEU A 228 -3.26 17.43 1.16
CA LEU A 228 -3.55 16.78 2.44
C LEU A 228 -4.06 17.78 3.49
N ARG A 229 -3.36 18.91 3.67
CA ARG A 229 -3.77 19.96 4.62
C ARG A 229 -5.11 20.60 4.27
N ALA A 230 -5.41 20.77 2.99
CA ALA A 230 -6.71 21.26 2.54
C ALA A 230 -7.83 20.25 2.83
N PHE A 231 -7.57 18.96 2.63
CA PHE A 231 -8.54 17.88 2.84
C PHE A 231 -8.77 17.58 4.33
N LYS A 232 -7.75 17.75 5.18
CA LYS A 232 -7.82 17.48 6.64
C LYS A 232 -8.29 16.05 6.95
N PRO A 233 -7.57 15.02 6.47
CA PRO A 233 -7.92 13.64 6.76
C PRO A 233 -7.91 13.37 8.27
N GLU A 234 -8.70 12.39 8.70
CA GLU A 234 -8.76 11.88 10.07
C GLU A 234 -7.93 10.60 10.24
N LEU A 235 -7.39 10.07 9.13
CA LEU A 235 -6.46 8.96 9.03
C LEU A 235 -5.72 9.07 7.68
N ILE A 236 -4.41 8.82 7.69
CA ILE A 236 -3.61 8.66 6.47
C ILE A 236 -3.27 7.18 6.29
N ILE A 237 -3.63 6.63 5.13
CA ILE A 237 -3.19 5.33 4.64
C ILE A 237 -2.01 5.55 3.70
N ILE A 238 -0.97 4.74 3.81
CA ILE A 238 0.19 4.79 2.92
C ILE A 238 0.26 3.50 2.11
N SER A 239 0.17 3.60 0.80
CA SER A 239 0.57 2.53 -0.13
C SER A 239 2.08 2.61 -0.30
N ALA A 240 2.80 1.79 0.46
CA ALA A 240 4.24 1.86 0.60
C ALA A 240 4.94 0.88 -0.35
N GLY A 241 5.10 1.29 -1.60
CA GLY A 241 5.98 0.65 -2.58
C GLY A 241 7.38 1.24 -2.54
N PHE A 242 8.40 0.38 -2.70
CA PHE A 242 9.81 0.80 -2.65
C PHE A 242 10.54 0.63 -3.99
N ASP A 243 9.78 0.49 -5.08
CA ASP A 243 10.26 0.32 -6.45
C ASP A 243 10.57 1.64 -7.18
N ALA A 244 10.37 2.79 -6.53
CA ALA A 244 10.96 4.05 -6.98
C ALA A 244 12.47 4.14 -6.67
N HIS A 245 13.03 3.16 -5.95
CA HIS A 245 14.45 3.10 -5.62
C HIS A 245 15.31 2.97 -6.89
N GLN A 246 16.43 3.66 -6.93
CA GLN A 246 17.36 3.69 -8.09
C GLN A 246 17.91 2.32 -8.51
N ASP A 247 17.85 1.33 -7.61
CA ASP A 247 18.34 -0.04 -7.84
C ASP A 247 17.21 -1.00 -8.28
N ASP A 248 15.96 -0.54 -8.27
CA ASP A 248 14.81 -1.37 -8.60
C ASP A 248 14.78 -1.71 -10.10
N PRO A 249 14.54 -2.99 -10.48
CA PRO A 249 14.55 -3.39 -11.87
C PRO A 249 13.29 -3.01 -12.67
N LEU A 250 12.19 -2.62 -12.02
CA LEU A 250 10.90 -2.46 -12.69
C LEU A 250 10.56 -1.01 -13.08
N ALA A 251 11.36 -0.04 -12.67
CA ALA A 251 11.16 1.37 -13.01
C ALA A 251 12.48 2.11 -13.24
N ASN A 252 12.38 3.42 -13.47
CA ASN A 252 13.51 4.28 -13.79
C ASN A 252 13.51 5.57 -12.97
N LEU A 253 12.88 5.59 -11.80
CA LEU A 253 13.09 6.66 -10.82
C LEU A 253 14.40 6.42 -10.06
N ASN A 254 15.00 7.49 -9.54
CA ASN A 254 16.30 7.45 -8.87
C ASN A 254 16.18 7.86 -7.40
N TRP A 255 15.20 7.32 -6.67
CA TRP A 255 15.07 7.62 -5.25
C TRP A 255 16.09 6.80 -4.46
N SER A 256 16.57 7.36 -3.37
CA SER A 256 17.42 6.68 -2.40
C SER A 256 16.59 6.21 -1.19
N THR A 257 17.13 5.30 -0.38
CA THR A 257 16.59 4.97 0.95
C THR A 257 16.29 6.22 1.80
N GLY A 258 17.10 7.27 1.67
CA GLY A 258 16.89 8.54 2.39
C GLY A 258 15.65 9.31 1.93
N ASP A 259 15.23 9.15 0.68
CA ASP A 259 14.04 9.80 0.13
C ASP A 259 12.75 9.14 0.65
N PHE A 260 12.73 7.81 0.79
CA PHE A 260 11.65 7.08 1.45
C PHE A 260 11.53 7.46 2.93
N ALA A 261 12.66 7.61 3.63
CA ALA A 261 12.67 8.12 5.00
C ALA A 261 12.10 9.54 5.07
N TRP A 262 12.54 10.43 4.17
CA TRP A 262 12.05 11.82 4.12
C TRP A 262 10.54 11.90 3.91
N VAL A 263 10.00 11.21 2.89
CA VAL A 263 8.56 11.30 2.59
C VAL A 263 7.73 10.73 3.74
N THR A 264 8.21 9.65 4.37
CA THR A 264 7.56 9.07 5.56
C THR A 264 7.57 10.05 6.73
N ALA A 265 8.71 10.67 7.02
CA ALA A 265 8.83 11.64 8.11
C ALA A 265 7.90 12.85 7.90
N GLU A 266 7.79 13.36 6.68
CA GLU A 266 6.87 14.46 6.37
C GLU A 266 5.39 14.03 6.48
N LEU A 267 5.03 12.84 5.99
CA LEU A 267 3.68 12.30 6.17
C LEU A 267 3.34 12.09 7.65
N CYS A 268 4.28 11.61 8.47
CA CYS A 268 4.14 11.52 9.92
C CYS A 268 3.88 12.88 10.57
N LYS A 269 4.63 13.93 10.19
CA LYS A 269 4.40 15.30 10.70
C LYS A 269 3.02 15.82 10.31
N ILE A 270 2.59 15.57 9.07
CA ILE A 270 1.26 15.95 8.59
C ILE A 270 0.17 15.17 9.33
N ALA A 271 0.37 13.89 9.61
CA ALA A 271 -0.56 13.10 10.39
C ALA A 271 -0.66 13.61 11.84
N ASP A 272 0.46 13.98 12.47
CA ASP A 272 0.46 14.62 13.79
C ASP A 272 -0.34 15.94 13.78
N GLU A 273 -0.15 16.76 12.74
CA GLU A 273 -0.87 18.02 12.53
C GLU A 273 -2.40 17.83 12.34
N LEU A 274 -2.80 16.84 11.53
CA LEU A 274 -4.18 16.75 11.00
C LEU A 274 -5.03 15.65 11.65
N CYS A 275 -4.42 14.56 12.09
CA CYS A 275 -5.12 13.36 12.55
C CYS A 275 -4.45 12.67 13.74
N GLU A 276 -3.86 13.43 14.67
CA GLU A 276 -3.29 12.92 15.92
C GLU A 276 -2.26 11.79 15.69
N GLY A 277 -1.49 11.89 14.62
CA GLY A 277 -0.43 10.94 14.26
C GLY A 277 -0.92 9.61 13.66
N ARG A 278 -2.23 9.48 13.41
CA ARG A 278 -2.83 8.23 12.93
C ARG A 278 -2.41 7.91 11.49
N ILE A 279 -1.59 6.85 11.36
CA ILE A 279 -1.14 6.31 10.07
C ILE A 279 -1.31 4.79 10.05
N VAL A 280 -1.78 4.26 8.92
CA VAL A 280 -1.64 2.84 8.57
C VAL A 280 -0.91 2.75 7.24
N SER A 281 0.22 2.05 7.22
CA SER A 281 1.00 1.80 6.01
C SER A 281 0.88 0.34 5.59
N THR A 282 0.80 0.08 4.30
CA THR A 282 0.72 -1.26 3.72
C THR A 282 1.79 -1.44 2.66
N LEU A 283 2.50 -2.56 2.69
CA LEU A 283 3.51 -2.90 1.69
C LEU A 283 2.87 -3.09 0.30
N GLU A 284 3.44 -2.46 -0.72
CA GLU A 284 3.09 -2.66 -2.14
C GLU A 284 4.29 -3.27 -2.91
N GLY A 285 4.88 -2.56 -3.86
CA GLY A 285 6.01 -2.98 -4.71
C GLY A 285 7.40 -2.83 -4.11
N GLY A 286 8.43 -2.97 -4.95
CA GLY A 286 9.86 -2.99 -4.60
C GLY A 286 10.47 -4.39 -4.74
N TYR A 287 11.45 -4.54 -5.63
CA TYR A 287 11.84 -5.82 -6.24
C TYR A 287 13.35 -6.08 -6.26
N ASP A 288 14.19 -5.06 -6.06
CA ASP A 288 15.55 -5.29 -5.56
C ASP A 288 15.51 -5.59 -4.06
N LEU A 289 16.00 -6.77 -3.66
CA LEU A 289 15.81 -7.28 -2.29
C LEU A 289 16.61 -6.50 -1.23
N ASN A 290 17.75 -5.90 -1.59
CA ASN A 290 18.56 -5.16 -0.64
C ASN A 290 17.98 -3.75 -0.47
N ALA A 291 17.69 -3.08 -1.59
CA ALA A 291 17.04 -1.77 -1.58
C ALA A 291 15.68 -1.81 -0.89
N LEU A 292 14.86 -2.83 -1.19
CA LEU A 292 13.56 -3.04 -0.54
C LEU A 292 13.70 -3.14 0.98
N ALA A 293 14.65 -3.95 1.46
CA ALA A 293 14.87 -4.18 2.88
C ALA A 293 15.34 -2.91 3.59
N GLU A 294 16.29 -2.18 3.00
CA GLU A 294 16.82 -0.93 3.54
C GLU A 294 15.77 0.19 3.56
N ALA A 295 15.05 0.38 2.45
CA ALA A 295 14.00 1.39 2.32
C ALA A 295 12.80 1.10 3.24
N THR A 296 12.37 -0.17 3.35
CA THR A 296 11.32 -0.57 4.28
C THR A 296 11.74 -0.33 5.72
N ARG A 297 12.97 -0.68 6.08
CA ARG A 297 13.49 -0.42 7.43
C ARG A 297 13.49 1.08 7.74
N ALA A 298 13.96 1.91 6.81
CA ALA A 298 13.98 3.35 6.98
C ALA A 298 12.56 3.94 7.14
N HIS A 299 11.59 3.48 6.34
CA HIS A 299 10.17 3.83 6.49
C HIS A 299 9.65 3.49 7.89
N VAL A 300 9.87 2.26 8.36
CA VAL A 300 9.40 1.82 9.68
C VAL A 300 10.08 2.56 10.83
N GLU A 301 11.38 2.88 10.71
CA GLU A 301 12.09 3.67 11.73
C GLU A 301 11.50 5.09 11.86
N GLU A 302 11.03 5.72 10.78
CA GLU A 302 10.32 7.00 10.84
C GLU A 302 8.93 6.89 11.48
N LEU A 303 8.18 5.82 11.19
CA LEU A 303 6.92 5.54 11.89
C LEU A 303 7.15 5.38 13.41
N MET A 304 8.22 4.67 13.80
CA MET A 304 8.60 4.48 15.19
C MET A 304 9.03 5.78 15.88
N LYS A 305 9.72 6.68 15.17
CA LYS A 305 10.07 8.01 15.70
C LYS A 305 8.82 8.84 15.98
N ALA A 306 7.83 8.78 15.08
CA ALA A 306 6.57 9.51 15.20
C ALA A 306 5.62 8.95 16.28
N ALA A 307 5.77 7.68 16.68
CA ALA A 307 4.92 7.06 17.69
C ALA A 307 5.24 7.50 19.14
N ARG A 308 6.37 8.18 19.34
CA ARG A 308 6.95 8.54 20.65
C ARG A 308 6.32 9.76 21.30
#